data_AF-A0A5E4K1K0-F1
#
_entry.id   AF-A0A5E4K1K0-F1
#
_cell.length_a   1.000
_cell.length_b   1.000
_cell.length_c   1.000
_cell.angle_alpha   90.00
_cell.angle_beta   90.00
_cell.angle_gamma   90.00
#
_symmetry.space_group_name_H-M   'P 1'
#
loop_
_entity.id
_entity.type
_entity.pdbx_description
1 polymer ?
#
loop_
_entity_poly.entity_id
_entity_poly.type
_entity_poly.pdbx_seq_one_letter_code
_entity_poly.pdbx_strand_id
1 'polypeptide(L)' 'MTASDWRKITKQLKNKPAVLEKFLKHNKPKERTTGIAVDKCERCGRFNAHIKSYGLNLCRHCFREIATEIGFKKYN' A
#
# COMPACT_ATOMS: atom_id res chain seq x y z
N MET A 1 9.25 -7.72 1.07
CA MET A 1 9.33 -6.51 1.94
C MET A 1 8.13 -5.58 1.68
N THR A 2 6.97 -5.91 2.24
CA THR A 2 5.73 -5.13 2.15
C THR A 2 5.75 -3.93 3.09
N ALA A 3 5.06 -2.85 2.76
CA ALA A 3 4.88 -1.72 3.68
C ALA A 3 4.23 -2.16 5.00
N SER A 4 4.56 -1.45 6.09
CA SER A 4 3.91 -1.64 7.39
C SER A 4 2.46 -1.16 7.29
N ASP A 5 1.52 -2.00 7.76
CA ASP A 5 0.09 -1.70 7.77
C ASP A 5 -0.37 -1.55 9.22
N TRP A 6 -1.06 -0.45 9.53
CA TRP A 6 -1.66 -0.17 10.84
C TRP A 6 -2.67 -1.25 11.26
N ARG A 7 -3.26 -1.98 10.31
CA ARG A 7 -4.15 -3.12 10.58
C ARG A 7 -3.46 -4.27 11.33
N LYS A 8 -2.14 -4.40 11.22
CA LYS A 8 -1.39 -5.42 11.98
C LYS A 8 -1.45 -5.13 13.48
N ILE A 9 -1.38 -3.86 13.87
CA ILE A 9 -1.45 -3.41 15.26
C ILE A 9 -2.86 -3.64 15.83
N THR A 10 -3.90 -3.33 15.06
CA THR A 10 -5.29 -3.55 15.54
C THR A 10 -5.59 -5.03 15.74
N LYS A 11 -4.99 -5.94 14.96
CA LYS A 11 -5.10 -7.40 15.18
C LYS A 11 -4.56 -7.81 16.55
N GLN A 12 -3.46 -7.22 16.99
CA GLN A 12 -2.86 -7.49 18.31
C GLN A 12 -3.71 -6.92 19.45
N LEU A 13 -4.35 -5.76 19.25
CA LEU A 13 -5.14 -5.07 20.27
C LEU A 13 -6.57 -5.62 20.46
N LYS A 14 -6.99 -6.62 19.67
CA LYS A 14 -8.35 -7.20 19.76
C LYS A 14 -8.72 -7.71 21.16
N ASN A 15 -7.74 -8.21 21.92
CA ASN A 15 -7.96 -8.73 23.26
C ASN A 15 -8.18 -7.62 24.32
N LYS A 16 -8.01 -6.34 23.96
CA LYS A 16 -8.13 -5.18 24.85
C LYS A 16 -9.04 -4.12 24.21
N PRO A 17 -10.38 -4.21 24.40
CA PRO A 17 -11.35 -3.39 23.65
C PRO A 17 -11.19 -1.88 23.91
N ALA A 18 -11.03 -1.47 25.17
CA ALA A 18 -10.84 -0.04 25.51
C ALA A 18 -9.58 0.58 24.88
N VAL A 19 -8.50 -0.21 24.76
CA VAL A 19 -7.25 0.25 24.12
C VAL A 19 -7.42 0.31 22.60
N LEU A 20 -8.13 -0.66 22.02
CA LEU A 20 -8.45 -0.68 20.60
C LEU A 20 -9.27 0.55 20.19
N GLU A 21 -10.31 0.90 20.96
CA GLU A 21 -11.12 2.10 20.69
C GLU A 21 -10.29 3.38 20.74
N LYS A 22 -9.44 3.51 21.76
CA LYS A 22 -8.53 4.66 21.88
C LYS A 22 -7.56 4.74 20.69
N PHE A 23 -7.02 3.60 20.24
CA PHE A 23 -6.15 3.53 19.07
C PHE A 23 -6.90 3.94 17.79
N LEU A 24 -8.11 3.44 17.57
CA LEU A 24 -8.90 3.78 16.39
C LEU A 24 -9.25 5.28 16.33
N LYS A 25 -9.53 5.90 17.48
CA LYS A 25 -9.84 7.33 17.56
C LYS A 25 -8.65 8.23 17.21
N HIS A 26 -7.44 7.90 17.66
CA HIS A 26 -6.29 8.82 17.58
C HIS A 26 -5.23 8.43 16.54
N ASN A 27 -5.05 7.12 16.27
CA ASN A 27 -3.94 6.62 15.46
C ASN A 27 -4.37 6.05 14.10
N LYS A 28 -5.68 5.81 13.86
CA LYS A 28 -6.15 5.36 12.54
C LYS A 28 -5.79 6.44 11.51
N PRO A 29 -5.14 6.09 10.38
CA PRO A 29 -4.92 7.04 9.29
C PRO A 29 -6.25 7.58 8.78
N LYS A 30 -6.34 8.91 8.65
CA LYS A 30 -7.51 9.57 8.03
C LYS A 30 -7.63 9.14 6.57
N GLU A 31 -8.85 8.85 6.13
CA GLU A 31 -9.15 8.59 4.73
C GLU A 31 -8.95 9.89 3.92
N ARG A 32 -8.06 9.83 2.93
CA ARG A 32 -7.71 10.97 2.07
C ARG A 32 -8.20 10.68 0.66
N THR A 33 -8.71 11.70 -0.01
CA THR A 33 -9.07 11.65 -1.44
C THR A 33 -7.91 12.05 -2.34
N THR A 34 -6.92 12.78 -1.81
CA THR A 34 -5.79 13.32 -2.58
C THR A 34 -4.44 13.07 -1.91
N GLY A 35 -3.37 13.16 -2.72
CA GLY A 35 -1.98 13.05 -2.28
C GLY A 35 -1.35 11.67 -2.42
N ILE A 36 -0.06 11.58 -2.10
CA ILE A 36 0.76 10.38 -2.29
C ILE A 36 0.24 9.16 -1.51
N ALA A 37 -0.46 9.38 -0.39
CA ALA A 37 -1.00 8.31 0.44
C ALA A 37 -2.17 7.54 -0.21
N VAL A 38 -2.77 8.11 -1.26
CA VAL A 38 -3.84 7.49 -2.05
C VAL A 38 -3.26 6.46 -3.03
N ASP A 39 -2.13 6.82 -3.66
CA ASP A 39 -1.46 6.00 -4.67
C ASP A 39 -0.58 4.92 -4.00
N LYS A 40 -1.21 3.83 -3.53
CA LYS A 40 -0.50 2.67 -2.98
C LYS A 40 -0.25 1.63 -4.07
N CYS A 41 0.95 1.05 -4.09
CA CYS A 41 1.22 -0.10 -4.95
C CYS A 41 0.39 -1.30 -4.49
N GLU A 42 -0.37 -1.91 -5.40
CA GLU A 42 -1.26 -3.03 -5.09
C GLU A 42 -0.49 -4.24 -4.53
N ARG A 43 0.72 -4.51 -5.03
CA ARG A 43 1.52 -5.66 -4.60
C ARG A 43 2.26 -5.43 -3.28
N CYS A 44 3.01 -4.32 -3.17
CA CYS A 44 3.91 -4.10 -2.03
C CYS A 44 3.41 -3.07 -1.01
N GLY A 45 2.36 -2.30 -1.33
CA GLY A 45 1.80 -1.26 -0.47
C GLY A 45 2.69 -0.03 -0.29
N ARG A 46 3.79 0.10 -1.04
CA ARG A 46 4.67 1.29 -0.99
C ARG A 46 4.05 2.45 -1.76
N PHE A 47 4.34 3.66 -1.29
CA PHE A 47 3.90 4.92 -1.90
C PHE A 47 4.90 5.48 -2.93
N ASN A 48 6.18 5.16 -2.77
CA ASN A 48 7.25 5.77 -3.56
C ASN A 48 7.42 5.08 -4.92
N ALA A 49 7.84 5.88 -5.91
CA ALA A 49 8.21 5.43 -7.25
C ALA A 49 7.10 4.61 -7.93
N HIS A 50 5.89 5.16 -7.90
CA HIS A 50 4.68 4.60 -8.49
C HIS A 50 4.58 4.99 -9.96
N ILE A 51 4.20 4.05 -10.82
CA ILE A 51 4.04 4.27 -12.26
C ILE A 51 2.62 4.78 -12.49
N LYS A 52 2.48 6.04 -12.91
CA LYS A 52 1.15 6.65 -13.14
C LYS A 52 0.61 6.40 -14.55
N SER A 53 1.44 5.84 -15.43
CA SER A 53 1.08 5.56 -16.82
C SER A 53 0.27 4.26 -16.93
N TYR A 54 -0.56 4.18 -17.98
CA TYR A 54 -1.32 2.98 -18.35
C TYR A 54 -2.31 2.46 -17.28
N GLY A 55 -2.60 3.25 -16.25
CA GLY A 55 -3.46 2.83 -15.13
C GLY A 55 -2.87 1.69 -14.29
N LEU A 56 -1.56 1.45 -14.39
CA LEU A 56 -0.88 0.37 -13.66
C LEU A 56 -0.57 0.86 -12.24
N ASN A 57 -1.39 0.50 -11.26
CA ASN A 57 -1.20 0.91 -9.85
C ASN A 57 -0.03 0.19 -9.14
N LEU A 58 1.15 0.19 -9.76
CA LEU A 58 2.33 -0.55 -9.35
C LEU A 58 3.53 0.36 -9.12
N CYS A 59 4.38 -0.02 -8.17
CA CYS A 59 5.68 0.61 -8.01
C CYS A 59 6.68 0.04 -9.03
N ARG A 60 7.73 0.81 -9.34
CA ARG A 60 8.78 0.42 -10.31
C ARG A 60 9.42 -0.96 -10.05
N HIS A 61 9.52 -1.41 -8.80
CA HIS A 61 10.13 -2.71 -8.48
C HIS A 61 9.15 -3.84 -8.81
N CYS A 62 7.90 -3.73 -8.35
CA CYS A 62 6.88 -4.72 -8.65
C CYS A 62 6.54 -4.77 -10.13
N PHE A 63 6.56 -3.62 -10.83
CA PHE A 63 6.40 -3.59 -12.27
C PHE A 63 7.50 -4.39 -12.97
N ARG A 64 8.77 -4.23 -12.59
CA ARG A 64 9.87 -5.00 -13.21
C ARG A 64 9.76 -6.50 -12.98
N GLU A 65 9.18 -6.92 -11.86
CA GLU A 65 8.94 -8.34 -11.57
C GLU A 65 7.80 -8.94 -12.41
N ILE A 66 6.74 -8.16 -12.67
CA ILE A 66 5.52 -8.64 -13.36
C ILE A 66 5.51 -8.21 -14.85
N ALA A 67 6.45 -7.38 -15.30
CA ALA A 67 6.46 -6.82 -16.65
C ALA A 67 6.32 -7.91 -17.73
N THR A 68 7.06 -9.01 -17.59
CA THR A 68 7.01 -10.15 -18.52
C THR A 68 5.66 -10.87 -18.50
N GLU A 69 5.01 -10.96 -17.35
CA GLU A 69 3.69 -11.62 -17.19
C GLU A 69 2.56 -10.75 -17.77
N ILE A 70 2.68 -9.42 -17.67
CA ILE A 70 1.73 -8.47 -18.27
C ILE A 70 1.90 -8.40 -19.80
N GLY A 71 3.00 -8.96 -20.33
CA GLY A 71 3.29 -8.99 -21.77
C GLY A 71 4.21 -7.88 -22.26
N PHE A 72 4.85 -7.13 -21.37
CA PHE A 72 5.92 -6.21 -21.76
C PHE A 72 7.15 -7.01 -22.20
N LYS A 73 7.62 -6.72 -23.42
CA LYS A 73 8.87 -7.26 -23.96
C LYS A 73 9.91 -6.16 -24.04
N LYS A 74 11.15 -6.48 -23.64
CA LYS A 74 12.29 -5.60 -23.84
C LYS A 74 12.80 -5.81 -25.26
N TYR A 75 12.64 -4.81 -26.12
CA TYR A 75 13.08 -4.87 -27.52
C TYR A 75 14.52 -4.38 -27.71
N ASN A 76 14.96 -3.39 -26.91
CA ASN A 76 16.34 -2.86 -26.86
C ASN A 76 16.78 -2.69 -25.41
#